data_AF-A0A7S3F5Z2-F1
#
_entry.id   AF-A0A7S3F5Z2-F1
#
_cell.length_a   1.000
_cell.length_b   1.000
_cell.length_c   1.000
_cell.angle_alpha   90.00
_cell.angle_beta   90.00
_cell.angle_gamma   90.00
#
_symmetry.space_group_name_H-M   'P 1'
#
loop_
_entity.id
_entity.type
_entity.pdbx_description
1 polymer ?
#
loop_
_entity_poly.entity_id
_entity_poly.type
_entity_poly.pdbx_seq_one_letter_code
_entity_poly.pdbx_strand_id
1 'polypeptide(L)'
;LETEGLLLLTDSGDLKRLLELPASGYVRRYHALLHTGRQRAVTASMIKELSDGLLLNDGTRFRPIRAELANEALQPAPGTSRRQPSSARVAPPPEHVQWVDMRLTEGKNQ
;
A
#
# COMPACT_ATOMS: atom_id res chain seq x y z
N LEU A 1 -1.63 11.72 3.43
CA LEU A 1 -0.66 11.03 4.31
C LEU A 1 -1.43 10.45 5.48
N GLU A 2 -2.11 9.34 5.27
CA GLU A 2 -2.86 8.64 6.31
C GLU A 2 -2.56 7.14 6.09
N THR A 3 -1.64 6.58 6.86
CA THR A 3 -1.28 5.16 6.79
C THR A 3 -1.58 4.50 8.12
N GLU A 4 -2.37 3.43 8.10
CA GLU A 4 -2.62 2.55 9.23
C GLU A 4 -1.84 1.25 8.99
N GLY A 5 -1.25 0.67 10.04
CA GLY A 5 -0.48 -0.56 9.85
C GLY A 5 0.31 -1.00 11.07
N LEU A 6 1.04 -2.11 10.88
CA LEU A 6 1.90 -2.71 11.89
C LEU A 6 3.06 -1.76 12.23
N LEU A 7 3.06 -1.25 13.46
CA LEU A 7 4.19 -0.52 14.02
C LEU A 7 4.98 -1.45 14.95
N LEU A 8 6.21 -1.76 14.55
CA LEU A 8 7.15 -2.49 15.41
C LEU A 8 8.04 -1.48 16.15
N LEU A 9 8.04 -1.56 17.47
CA LEU A 9 8.88 -0.76 18.35
C LEU A 9 9.96 -1.66 18.95
N THR A 10 11.22 -1.23 18.86
CA THR A 10 12.36 -1.92 19.48
C THR A 10 13.32 -0.89 20.06
N ASP A 11 13.98 -1.26 21.15
CA ASP A 11 15.09 -0.55 21.78
C ASP A 11 16.46 -0.97 21.22
N SER A 12 16.51 -2.01 20.39
CA SER A 12 17.75 -2.51 19.77
C SER A 12 18.06 -1.79 18.45
N GLY A 13 19.21 -1.10 18.43
CA GLY A 13 19.70 -0.41 17.23
C GLY A 13 20.04 -1.35 16.07
N ASP A 14 20.57 -2.53 16.37
CA ASP A 14 20.94 -3.53 15.35
C ASP A 14 19.71 -4.12 14.67
N LEU A 15 18.65 -4.42 15.43
CA LEU A 15 17.38 -4.89 14.89
C LEU A 15 16.71 -3.82 14.03
N LYS A 16 16.69 -2.57 14.49
CA LYS A 16 16.18 -1.44 13.69
C LYS A 16 16.93 -1.33 12.36
N ARG A 17 18.26 -1.38 12.40
CA ARG A 17 19.09 -1.30 11.20
C ARG A 17 18.83 -2.46 10.25
N LEU A 18 18.69 -3.69 10.74
CA LEU A 18 18.33 -4.85 9.92
C LEU A 18 16.97 -4.68 9.20
N LEU A 19 15.97 -4.10 9.87
CA LEU A 19 14.64 -3.87 9.32
C LEU A 19 14.57 -2.68 8.34
N GLU A 20 15.49 -1.72 8.46
CA GLU A 20 15.60 -0.54 7.59
C GLU A 20 16.50 -0.78 6.37
N LEU A 21 17.52 -1.63 6.50
CA LEU A 21 18.49 -1.89 5.43
C LEU A 21 17.82 -2.56 4.22
N PRO A 22 17.97 -2.02 2.99
CA PRO A 22 17.47 -2.67 1.77
C PRO A 22 18.06 -4.08 1.55
N ALA A 23 19.29 -4.30 2.05
CA ALA A 23 20.05 -5.54 1.84
C ALA A 23 19.48 -6.76 2.59
N SER A 24 18.57 -6.57 3.55
CA SER A 24 17.98 -7.67 4.31
C SER A 24 16.84 -8.39 3.56
N GLY A 25 16.38 -7.84 2.44
CA GLY A 25 15.36 -8.48 1.58
C GLY A 25 13.97 -8.60 2.23
N TYR A 26 13.71 -7.88 3.33
CA TYR A 26 12.42 -7.92 4.00
C TYR A 26 11.31 -7.36 3.09
N VAL A 27 10.40 -8.24 2.70
CA VAL A 27 9.23 -7.88 1.89
C VAL A 27 8.20 -7.19 2.79
N ARG A 28 7.93 -5.92 2.51
CA ARG A 28 6.85 -5.18 3.14
C ARG A 28 5.55 -5.49 2.44
N ARG A 29 4.52 -5.86 3.21
CA ARG A 29 3.19 -6.17 2.69
C ARG A 29 2.23 -5.07 3.10
N TYR A 30 1.47 -4.57 2.16
CA TYR A 30 0.46 -3.54 2.39
C TYR A 30 -0.87 -4.02 1.84
N HIS A 31 -1.95 -3.71 2.55
CA HIS A 31 -3.31 -3.83 2.07
C HIS A 31 -3.83 -2.40 1.89
N ALA A 32 -4.12 -2.02 0.65
CA ALA A 32 -4.48 -0.65 0.32
C ALA A 32 -5.87 -0.58 -0.29
N LEU A 33 -6.61 0.45 0.08
CA LEU A 33 -7.84 0.85 -0.58
C LEU A 33 -7.50 1.83 -1.70
N LEU A 34 -7.70 1.43 -2.95
CA LEU A 34 -7.47 2.30 -4.10
C LEU A 34 -8.78 2.99 -4.49
N HIS A 35 -8.69 4.29 -4.75
CA HIS A 35 -9.76 5.07 -5.37
C HIS A 35 -9.49 5.13 -6.86
N THR A 36 -10.31 4.46 -7.68
CA THR A 36 -10.09 4.37 -9.13
C THR A 36 -10.65 5.59 -9.89
N GLY A 37 -11.15 6.60 -9.17
CA GLY A 37 -11.63 7.85 -9.76
C GLY A 37 -12.69 7.60 -10.85
N ARG A 38 -12.34 7.89 -12.11
CA ARG A 38 -13.23 7.72 -13.27
C ARG A 38 -13.32 6.28 -13.77
N GLN A 39 -12.38 5.40 -13.41
CA GLN A 39 -12.43 4.01 -13.82
C GLN A 39 -13.34 3.20 -12.90
N ARG A 40 -14.12 2.29 -13.50
CA ARG A 40 -15.05 1.42 -12.78
C ARG A 40 -14.34 0.34 -11.94
N ALA A 41 -13.17 -0.09 -12.38
CA ALA A 41 -12.36 -1.13 -11.73
C ALA A 41 -10.89 -0.98 -12.12
N VAL A 42 -10.01 -1.49 -11.25
CA VAL A 42 -8.58 -1.66 -11.55
C VAL A 42 -8.43 -2.72 -12.64
N THR A 43 -7.70 -2.41 -13.70
CA THR A 43 -7.46 -3.34 -14.81
C THR A 43 -6.14 -4.10 -14.63
N ALA A 44 -6.04 -5.26 -15.29
CA ALA A 44 -4.80 -6.03 -15.30
C ALA A 44 -3.61 -5.26 -15.90
N SER A 45 -3.85 -4.34 -16.84
CA SER A 45 -2.80 -3.49 -17.42
C SER A 45 -2.19 -2.55 -16.38
N MET A 46 -3.00 -1.94 -15.52
CA MET A 46 -2.52 -1.06 -14.44
C MET A 46 -1.65 -1.83 -13.44
N ILE A 47 -2.04 -3.06 -13.09
CA ILE A 47 -1.25 -3.93 -12.21
C ILE A 47 0.07 -4.33 -12.87
N LYS A 48 0.04 -4.58 -14.19
CA LYS A 48 1.24 -4.93 -14.96
C LYS A 48 2.23 -3.77 -14.99
N GLU A 49 1.77 -2.53 -15.18
CA GLU A 49 2.63 -1.34 -15.15
C GLU A 49 3.38 -1.20 -13.81
N LEU A 50 2.73 -1.53 -12.68
CA LEU A 50 3.40 -1.57 -11.38
C LEU A 50 4.53 -2.60 -11.34
N SER A 51 4.37 -3.74 -12.01
CA SER A 51 5.36 -4.82 -12.05
C SER A 51 6.59 -4.47 -12.89
N ASP A 52 6.47 -3.54 -13.84
CA ASP A 52 7.59 -3.06 -14.66
C ASP A 52 8.40 -1.95 -13.94
N GLY A 53 7.83 -1.38 -12.87
CA GLY A 53 8.35 -0.20 -12.18
C GLY A 53 7.89 1.10 -12.85
N LEU A 54 7.95 2.21 -12.13
CA LEU A 54 7.40 3.49 -12.58
C LEU A 54 8.47 4.58 -12.59
N LEU A 55 8.40 5.48 -13.55
CA LEU A 55 9.10 6.76 -13.54
C LEU A 55 8.04 7.86 -13.46
N LEU A 56 7.98 8.56 -12.34
CA LEU A 56 7.09 9.70 -12.21
C LEU A 56 7.67 10.91 -12.94
N ASN A 57 6.79 11.85 -13.28
CA ASN A 57 7.16 13.07 -14.00
C ASN A 57 8.13 13.97 -13.23
N ASP A 58 8.23 13.81 -11.91
CA ASP A 58 9.19 14.50 -11.05
C ASP A 58 10.58 13.84 -11.04
N GLY A 59 10.80 12.80 -11.86
CA GLY A 59 12.05 12.05 -11.94
C GLY A 59 12.19 10.93 -10.92
N THR A 60 11.19 10.74 -10.03
CA THR A 60 11.22 9.67 -9.04
C THR A 60 11.04 8.32 -9.71
N ARG A 61 12.01 7.43 -9.51
CA ARG A 61 11.97 6.06 -10.03
C ARG A 61 11.56 5.08 -8.95
N PHE A 62 10.43 4.43 -9.17
CA PHE A 62 9.96 3.29 -8.39
C PHE A 62 10.44 1.98 -9.02
N ARG A 63 10.92 1.10 -8.16
CA ARG A 63 11.24 -0.29 -8.53
C ARG A 63 9.95 -1.07 -8.80
N PRO A 64 10.02 -2.22 -9.48
CA PRO A 64 8.91 -3.15 -9.61
C PRO A 64 8.14 -3.37 -8.30
N ILE A 65 6.82 -3.20 -8.36
CA ILE A 65 5.89 -3.46 -7.26
C ILE A 65 5.04 -4.66 -7.68
N ARG A 66 5.02 -5.71 -6.85
CA ARG A 66 4.09 -6.82 -7.05
C ARG A 66 2.77 -6.47 -6.38
N ALA A 67 1.72 -6.30 -7.19
CA ALA A 67 0.37 -5.99 -6.73
C ALA A 67 -0.62 -7.05 -7.22
N GLU A 68 -1.61 -7.38 -6.40
CA GLU A 68 -2.66 -8.33 -6.70
C GLU A 68 -4.01 -7.78 -6.21
N LEU A 69 -5.08 -8.01 -6.97
CA LEU A 69 -6.43 -7.63 -6.51
C LEU A 69 -6.80 -8.48 -5.30
N ALA A 70 -7.23 -7.82 -4.22
CA ALA A 70 -7.72 -8.55 -3.07
C ALA A 70 -9.16 -9.02 -3.33
N ASN A 71 -9.41 -10.30 -3.07
CA ASN A 71 -10.75 -10.89 -3.21
C ASN A 71 -11.67 -10.50 -2.05
N GLU A 72 -11.11 -10.16 -0.90
CA GLU A 72 -11.83 -9.78 0.31
C GLU A 72 -11.16 -8.59 0.98
N ALA A 73 -11.94 -7.79 1.69
CA ALA A 73 -11.38 -6.75 2.56
C ALA A 73 -10.65 -7.43 3.73
N LEU A 74 -9.44 -6.98 4.07
CA LEU A 74 -8.70 -7.52 5.21
C LEU A 74 -9.59 -7.47 6.47
N GLN A 75 -9.79 -8.63 7.10
CA GLN A 75 -10.47 -8.69 8.38
C GLN A 75 -9.61 -7.96 9.42
N PRO A 76 -10.20 -7.06 10.22
CA PRO A 76 -9.43 -6.34 11.23
C PRO A 76 -8.82 -7.35 12.21
N ALA A 77 -7.58 -7.09 12.62
CA ALA A 77 -6.95 -7.88 13.66
C ALA A 77 -7.83 -7.86 14.94
N PRO A 78 -7.87 -8.94 15.73
CA PRO A 78 -8.66 -8.98 16.96
C PRO A 78 -8.40 -7.77 17.85
N GLY A 79 -9.46 -7.11 18.32
CA GLY A 79 -9.36 -5.89 19.14
C GLY A 79 -9.15 -4.59 18.36
N THR A 80 -9.12 -4.63 17.02
CA THR A 80 -9.11 -3.44 16.16
C THR A 80 -10.48 -3.26 15.49
N SER A 81 -10.92 -2.01 15.35
CA SER A 81 -12.12 -1.68 14.58
C SER A 81 -11.71 -1.25 13.18
N ARG A 82 -12.46 -1.69 12.16
CA ARG A 82 -12.27 -1.19 10.79
C ARG A 82 -12.55 0.30 10.79
N ARG A 83 -11.58 1.12 10.38
CA ARG A 83 -11.81 2.55 10.15
C ARG A 83 -12.94 2.67 9.12
N GLN A 84 -14.11 3.11 9.56
CA GLN A 84 -15.06 3.69 8.62
C GLN A 84 -14.43 5.00 8.14
N PRO A 85 -14.44 5.31 6.84
CA PRO A 85 -13.90 6.56 6.34
C PRO A 85 -14.55 7.69 7.15
N SER A 86 -13.75 8.34 8.00
CA SER A 86 -14.24 9.41 8.86
C SER A 86 -14.74 10.51 7.94
N SER A 87 -16.03 10.80 8.02
CA SER A 87 -16.75 11.80 7.23
C SER A 87 -15.96 13.12 7.12
N ALA A 88 -15.12 13.25 6.12
CA ALA A 88 -14.39 14.46 5.80
C ALA A 88 -15.15 15.17 4.67
N ARG A 89 -16.07 16.05 5.08
CA ARG A 89 -16.68 17.17 4.34
C ARG A 89 -16.85 16.99 2.81
N VAL A 90 -18.10 16.70 2.43
CA VAL A 90 -18.75 17.03 1.13
C VAL A 90 -17.94 16.65 -0.13
N ALA A 91 -17.58 15.38 -0.26
CA ALA A 91 -17.40 14.75 -1.56
C ALA A 91 -18.33 13.53 -1.60
N PRO A 92 -19.04 13.26 -2.72
CA PRO A 92 -19.77 12.00 -2.85
C PRO A 92 -18.78 10.85 -2.60
N PRO A 93 -19.23 9.74 -1.97
CA PRO A 93 -18.39 8.59 -1.78
C PRO A 93 -17.77 8.20 -3.12
N PRO A 94 -16.46 7.91 -3.19
CA PRO A 94 -15.83 7.53 -4.44
C PRO A 94 -16.62 6.39 -5.06
N GLU A 95 -17.10 6.59 -6.29
CA GLU A 95 -18.03 5.67 -6.95
C GLU A 95 -17.44 4.26 -7.09
N HIS A 96 -16.11 4.18 -7.18
CA HIS A 96 -15.38 2.95 -7.39
C HIS A 96 -14.16 2.89 -6.47
N VAL A 97 -14.17 1.92 -5.56
CA VAL A 97 -13.04 1.60 -4.66
C VAL A 97 -12.71 0.13 -4.78
N GLN A 98 -11.42 -0.19 -4.67
CA GLN A 98 -10.96 -1.57 -4.80
C GLN A 98 -9.79 -1.85 -3.86
N TRP A 99 -9.83 -3.00 -3.18
CA TRP A 99 -8.74 -3.46 -2.33
C TRP A 99 -7.64 -4.12 -3.17
N VAL A 100 -6.39 -3.81 -2.83
CA VAL A 100 -5.21 -4.36 -3.48
C VAL A 100 -4.19 -4.76 -2.41
N ASP A 101 -3.66 -5.97 -2.56
CA ASP A 101 -2.52 -6.45 -1.80
C ASP A 101 -1.22 -6.12 -2.55
N MET A 102 -0.29 -5.49 -1.85
CA MET A 102 0.97 -5.04 -2.44
C MET A 102 2.16 -5.59 -1.66
N ARG A 103 3.19 -6.01 -2.39
CA ARG A 103 4.47 -6.45 -1.84
C ARG A 103 5.60 -5.59 -2.40
N LEU A 104 6.28 -4.90 -1.50
CA LEU A 104 7.39 -4.00 -1.82
C LEU A 104 8.68 -4.58 -1.25
N THR A 105 9.72 -4.58 -2.06
CA THR A 105 11.06 -5.06 -1.67
C THR A 105 11.98 -3.94 -1.19
N GLU A 106 11.59 -2.67 -1.33
CA GLU A 106 12.35 -1.50 -0.85
C GLU A 106 11.42 -0.43 -0.25
N GLY A 107 11.91 0.32 0.74
CA GLY A 107 11.17 1.34 1.49
C GLY A 107 11.14 2.75 0.88
N LYS A 108 11.45 2.90 -0.41
CA LYS A 108 11.43 4.22 -1.10
C LYS A 108 10.02 4.68 -1.51
N ASN A 109 9.00 3.88 -1.24
CA ASN A 109 7.62 4.17 -1.62
C ASN A 109 6.92 4.79 -0.41
N GLN A 110 7.11 6.10 -0.23
CA GLN A 110 6.33 6.91 0.70
C GLN A 110 5.20 7.60 -0.04
#